data_AF-A0A377AJP2-F1
#
_entry.id   AF-A0A377AJP2-F1
#
_cell.length_a   1.000
_cell.length_b   1.000
_cell.length_c   1.000
_cell.angle_alpha   90.00
_cell.angle_beta   90.00
_cell.angle_gamma   90.00
#
_symmetry.space_group_name_H-M   'P 1'
#
loop_
_entity.id
_entity.type
_entity.pdbx_description
1 polymer ?
#
loop_
_entity_poly.entity_id
_entity_poly.type
_entity_poly.pdbx_seq_one_letter_code
_entity_poly.pdbx_strand_id
1 'polypeptide(L)'
;MEESDLKFLHRLCQDEGLSLKVTDSQLIIFAQEMFEQKDPIATLTLGIDEIIRYSFSTQSTDLYKSCTCKYRVPKKRKSLSYTWVDPSVEEGSNLKIRKLVANLNEAKRKAKAALRLKNRYQNTGSLVLVGDTRLVAGVTINLDGFGSFSGKYLISKAVHSIGASGYTTSIDVRRVINGY
;
A
#
# COMPACT_ATOMS: atom_id res chain seq x y z
N MET A 1 13.21 -20.96 14.13
CA MET A 1 12.22 -20.16 14.86
C MET A 1 10.87 -20.59 14.34
N GLU A 2 10.02 -21.15 15.19
CA GLU A 2 8.63 -21.46 14.84
C GLU A 2 7.88 -20.15 14.53
N GLU A 3 7.13 -20.15 13.44
CA GLU A 3 6.18 -19.08 13.11
C GLU A 3 4.77 -19.69 13.03
N SER A 4 3.74 -18.94 13.41
CA SER A 4 2.36 -19.42 13.26
C SER A 4 1.99 -19.55 11.79
N ASP A 5 1.04 -20.44 11.47
CA ASP A 5 0.58 -20.67 10.09
C ASP A 5 0.08 -19.38 9.41
N LEU A 6 -0.62 -18.53 10.17
CA LEU A 6 -1.09 -17.25 9.66
C LEU A 6 0.08 -16.30 9.34
N LYS A 7 1.11 -16.28 10.18
CA LYS A 7 2.31 -15.46 9.96
C LYS A 7 3.11 -15.97 8.75
N PHE A 8 3.23 -17.29 8.60
CA PHE A 8 3.83 -17.93 7.44
C PHE A 8 3.09 -17.55 6.15
N LEU A 9 1.77 -17.70 6.14
CA LEU A 9 0.94 -17.41 4.97
C LEU A 9 0.97 -15.91 4.62
N HIS A 10 0.83 -15.04 5.61
CA HIS A 10 0.94 -13.59 5.41
C HIS A 10 2.29 -13.20 4.81
N ARG A 11 3.39 -13.78 5.29
CA ARG A 11 4.73 -13.56 4.72
C ARG A 11 4.84 -14.05 3.28
N LEU A 12 4.24 -15.19 2.94
CA LEU A 12 4.22 -15.71 1.57
C LEU A 12 3.43 -14.79 0.63
N CYS A 13 2.26 -14.30 1.07
CA CYS A 13 1.50 -13.31 0.30
C CYS A 13 2.31 -12.05 0.06
N GLN A 14 2.97 -11.50 1.08
CA GLN A 14 3.81 -10.30 0.94
C GLN A 14 4.98 -10.51 -0.03
N ASP A 15 5.64 -11.66 0.02
CA ASP A 15 6.74 -11.98 -0.89
C ASP A 15 6.28 -12.00 -2.35
N GLU A 16 5.03 -12.38 -2.61
CA GLU A 16 4.43 -12.39 -3.95
C GLU A 16 3.66 -11.09 -4.29
N GLY A 17 3.68 -10.07 -3.41
CA GLY A 17 2.98 -8.79 -3.62
C GLY A 17 1.47 -8.85 -3.39
N LEU A 18 0.98 -9.93 -2.78
CA LEU A 18 -0.43 -10.14 -2.46
C LEU A 18 -0.74 -9.68 -1.03
N SER A 19 -2.02 -9.40 -0.79
CA SER A 19 -2.56 -9.11 0.54
C SER A 19 -3.46 -10.21 1.03
N LEU A 20 -3.43 -10.40 2.34
CA LEU A 20 -4.20 -11.38 3.08
C LEU A 20 -5.22 -10.65 3.96
N LYS A 21 -6.50 -10.99 3.84
CA LYS A 21 -7.57 -10.55 4.75
C LYS A 21 -8.28 -11.77 5.32
N VAL A 22 -8.47 -11.74 6.64
CA VAL A 22 -9.30 -12.73 7.35
C VAL A 22 -10.64 -12.06 7.64
N THR A 23 -11.71 -12.70 7.24
CA THR A 23 -13.10 -12.31 7.50
C THR A 23 -13.85 -13.52 8.05
N ASP A 24 -14.88 -13.32 8.87
CA ASP A 24 -15.77 -14.35 9.46
C ASP A 24 -15.28 -15.80 9.37
N SER A 25 -15.55 -16.49 8.26
CA SER A 25 -15.11 -17.87 8.01
C SER A 25 -14.33 -18.06 6.70
N GLN A 26 -13.71 -16.98 6.21
CA GLN A 26 -13.02 -16.96 4.93
C GLN A 26 -11.66 -16.27 5.02
N LEU A 27 -10.72 -16.82 4.24
CA LEU A 27 -9.41 -16.25 4.03
C LEU A 27 -9.33 -15.77 2.59
N ILE A 28 -9.11 -14.47 2.42
CA ILE A 28 -9.14 -13.80 1.11
C ILE A 28 -7.72 -13.35 0.78
N ILE A 29 -7.20 -13.82 -0.36
CA ILE A 29 -5.93 -13.38 -0.93
C ILE A 29 -6.23 -12.56 -2.19
N PHE A 30 -5.70 -11.35 -2.26
CA PHE A 30 -5.98 -10.43 -3.36
C PHE A 30 -4.77 -9.56 -3.71
N ALA A 31 -4.74 -9.10 -4.95
CA ALA A 31 -3.81 -8.08 -5.43
C ALA A 31 -4.32 -6.69 -5.01
N GLN A 32 -3.52 -5.88 -4.32
CA GLN A 32 -3.94 -4.54 -3.89
C GLN A 32 -4.20 -3.61 -5.07
N GLU A 33 -3.46 -3.85 -6.16
CA GLU A 33 -3.57 -3.15 -7.44
C GLU A 33 -5.01 -3.18 -7.96
N MET A 34 -5.75 -4.27 -7.73
CA MET A 34 -7.15 -4.39 -8.16
C MET A 34 -8.05 -3.33 -7.52
N PHE A 35 -7.77 -2.93 -6.28
CA PHE A 35 -8.55 -1.91 -5.58
C PHE A 35 -8.07 -0.50 -5.95
N GLU A 36 -6.75 -0.34 -6.10
CA GLU A 36 -6.15 0.94 -6.51
C GLU A 36 -6.56 1.36 -7.93
N GLN A 37 -6.80 0.40 -8.82
CA GLN A 37 -7.25 0.64 -10.19
C GLN A 37 -8.73 1.00 -10.29
N LYS A 38 -9.56 0.69 -9.28
CA LYS A 38 -10.99 1.05 -9.30
C LYS A 38 -11.18 2.56 -9.36
N ASP A 39 -12.24 2.96 -10.04
CA ASP A 39 -12.61 4.37 -10.11
C ASP A 39 -12.91 4.94 -8.72
N PRO A 40 -12.47 6.17 -8.45
CA PRO A 40 -12.73 6.81 -7.18
C PRO A 40 -14.24 6.98 -6.99
N ILE A 41 -14.73 6.59 -5.81
CA ILE A 41 -16.17 6.68 -5.49
C ILE A 41 -16.62 8.11 -5.19
N ALA A 42 -15.66 8.99 -4.87
CA ALA A 42 -15.88 10.39 -4.54
C ALA A 42 -14.63 11.22 -4.84
N THR A 43 -14.84 12.52 -5.08
CA THR A 43 -13.81 13.55 -5.09
C THR A 43 -14.10 14.49 -3.94
N LEU A 44 -13.15 14.68 -3.03
CA LEU A 44 -13.25 15.62 -1.91
C LEU A 44 -12.35 16.82 -2.19
N THR A 45 -12.95 18.00 -2.28
CA THR A 45 -12.32 19.25 -2.66
C THR A 45 -12.26 20.19 -1.47
N LEU A 46 -11.04 20.60 -1.10
CA LEU A 46 -10.82 21.52 0.00
C LEU A 46 -11.52 22.87 -0.25
N GLY A 47 -12.34 23.31 0.70
CA GLY A 47 -13.08 24.58 0.62
C GLY A 47 -14.42 24.50 -0.12
N ILE A 48 -14.76 23.34 -0.70
CA ILE A 48 -16.08 23.08 -1.30
C ILE A 48 -16.82 22.03 -0.47
N ASP A 49 -16.17 20.88 -0.21
CA ASP A 49 -16.75 19.80 0.57
C ASP A 49 -16.60 20.06 2.09
N GLU A 50 -17.51 19.49 2.88
CA GLU A 50 -17.55 19.64 4.34
C GLU A 50 -16.48 18.77 5.05
N ILE A 51 -15.23 19.19 4.91
CA ILE A 51 -14.08 18.56 5.55
C ILE A 51 -13.84 19.22 6.91
N ILE A 52 -14.15 18.50 7.98
CA ILE A 52 -14.06 18.98 9.37
C ILE A 52 -12.60 19.16 9.78
N ARG A 53 -11.77 18.16 9.47
CA ARG A 53 -10.32 18.20 9.71
C ARG A 53 -9.60 17.27 8.76
N TYR A 54 -8.35 17.60 8.47
CA TYR A 54 -7.46 16.74 7.71
C TYR A 54 -6.03 16.83 8.26
N SER A 55 -5.26 15.77 8.04
CA SER A 55 -3.84 15.71 8.35
C SER A 55 -3.16 14.84 7.29
N PHE A 56 -2.02 15.28 6.78
CA PHE A 56 -1.20 14.50 5.85
C PHE A 56 0.19 14.29 6.44
N SER A 57 0.76 13.13 6.15
CA SER A 57 2.11 12.77 6.55
C SER A 57 2.84 12.16 5.36
N THR A 58 4.06 12.65 5.14
CA THR A 58 5.01 12.07 4.19
C THR A 58 6.20 11.51 4.96
N GLN A 59 6.54 10.26 4.69
CA GLN A 59 7.74 9.64 5.20
C GLN A 59 8.94 10.07 4.34
N SER A 60 9.87 10.80 4.95
CA SER A 60 11.12 11.25 4.29
C SER A 60 12.29 10.28 4.48
N THR A 61 12.13 9.29 5.36
CA THR A 61 13.09 8.21 5.61
C THR A 61 12.61 6.90 5.00
N ASP A 62 13.49 5.93 4.76
CA ASP A 62 13.13 4.65 4.13
C ASP A 62 12.48 4.79 2.73
N LEU A 63 12.90 5.82 2.00
CA LEU A 63 12.58 6.02 0.60
C LEU A 63 13.48 5.14 -0.27
N TYR A 64 12.90 4.20 -1.00
CA TYR A 64 13.65 3.26 -1.82
C TYR A 64 13.35 3.43 -3.31
N LYS A 65 14.40 3.67 -4.09
CA LYS A 65 14.32 3.76 -5.57
C LYS A 65 14.52 2.41 -6.25
N SER A 66 15.24 1.52 -5.61
CA SER A 66 15.57 0.21 -6.17
C SER A 66 15.52 -0.88 -5.12
N CYS A 67 15.32 -2.12 -5.57
CA CYS A 67 15.45 -3.29 -4.72
C CYS A 67 16.35 -4.34 -5.37
N THR A 68 17.44 -4.70 -4.68
CA THR A 68 18.29 -5.84 -5.03
C THR A 68 17.85 -7.08 -4.28
N CYS A 69 17.34 -8.08 -5.02
CA CYS A 69 17.11 -9.43 -4.51
C CYS A 69 18.35 -10.29 -4.74
N LYS A 70 19.06 -10.63 -3.65
CA LYS A 70 20.09 -11.66 -3.65
C LYS A 70 19.45 -13.03 -3.42
N TYR A 71 19.78 -13.98 -4.28
CA TYR A 71 19.22 -15.32 -4.23
C TYR A 71 20.25 -16.39 -4.54
N ARG A 72 20.00 -17.59 -4.02
CA ARG A 72 20.83 -18.78 -4.26
C ARG A 72 20.00 -19.79 -5.03
N VAL A 73 20.47 -20.20 -6.20
CA VAL A 73 19.84 -21.28 -6.96
C VAL A 73 20.30 -22.61 -6.37
N PRO A 74 19.40 -23.47 -5.85
CA PRO A 74 19.80 -24.71 -5.15
C PRO A 74 20.69 -25.61 -6.00
N LYS A 75 20.36 -25.74 -7.29
CA LYS A 75 21.08 -26.61 -8.24
C LYS A 75 22.46 -26.09 -8.66
N LYS A 76 22.68 -24.76 -8.66
CA LYS A 76 23.91 -24.17 -9.21
C LYS A 76 24.95 -23.77 -8.15
N ARG A 77 24.63 -23.85 -6.85
CA ARG A 77 25.46 -23.38 -5.70
C ARG A 77 26.09 -21.98 -5.86
N LYS A 78 25.63 -21.18 -6.83
CA LYS A 78 26.07 -19.80 -7.09
C LYS A 78 25.05 -18.82 -6.54
N SER A 79 25.55 -17.75 -5.92
CA SER A 79 24.73 -16.61 -5.51
C SER A 79 24.55 -15.68 -6.70
N LEU A 80 23.30 -15.37 -7.03
CA LEU A 80 22.92 -14.43 -8.07
C LEU A 80 22.23 -13.23 -7.41
N SER A 81 22.23 -12.10 -8.10
CA SER A 81 21.52 -10.91 -7.66
C SER A 81 20.80 -10.28 -8.83
N TYR A 82 19.58 -9.83 -8.58
CA TYR A 82 18.81 -9.03 -9.51
C TYR A 82 18.42 -7.73 -8.83
N THR A 83 18.56 -6.60 -9.52
CA THR A 83 18.13 -5.29 -9.04
C THR A 83 16.99 -4.79 -9.92
N TRP A 84 15.86 -4.49 -9.30
CA TRP A 84 14.78 -3.73 -9.93
C TRP A 84 14.91 -2.26 -9.54
N VAL A 85 14.66 -1.35 -10.49
CA VAL A 85 14.69 0.10 -10.28
C VAL A 85 13.33 0.65 -10.66
N ASP A 86 12.73 1.43 -9.78
CA ASP A 86 11.49 2.14 -10.05
C ASP A 86 11.78 3.42 -10.83
N PRO A 87 11.29 3.55 -12.08
CA PRO A 87 11.52 4.75 -12.89
C PRO A 87 10.72 5.97 -12.40
N SER A 88 9.70 5.78 -11.56
CA SER A 88 8.85 6.86 -11.04
C SER A 88 9.45 7.58 -9.83
N VAL A 89 10.52 7.03 -9.24
CA VAL A 89 11.20 7.58 -8.07
C VAL A 89 12.54 8.17 -8.49
N GLU A 90 12.66 9.50 -8.40
CA GLU A 90 13.88 10.23 -8.77
C GLU A 90 15.02 9.95 -7.78
N GLU A 91 14.72 10.02 -6.48
CA GLU A 91 15.68 9.82 -5.39
C GLU A 91 15.22 8.76 -4.41
N GLY A 92 16.15 7.89 -4.00
CA GLY A 92 15.88 6.86 -3.01
C GLY A 92 17.01 5.83 -2.90
N SER A 93 17.05 5.15 -1.76
CA SER A 93 18.03 4.12 -1.46
C SER A 93 17.77 2.81 -2.20
N ASN A 94 18.74 1.90 -2.15
CA ASN A 94 18.59 0.53 -2.67
C ASN A 94 18.26 -0.46 -1.54
N LEU A 95 17.05 -1.02 -1.56
CA LEU A 95 16.60 -2.06 -0.64
C LEU A 95 17.24 -3.40 -0.97
N LYS A 96 18.07 -3.94 -0.07
CA LYS A 96 18.70 -5.26 -0.27
C LYS A 96 17.91 -6.35 0.45
N ILE A 97 17.29 -7.24 -0.31
CA ILE A 97 16.59 -8.42 0.23
C ILE A 97 17.36 -9.72 -0.06
N ARG A 98 17.25 -10.70 0.84
CA ARG A 98 17.79 -12.05 0.64
C ARG A 98 16.64 -13.04 0.68
N LYS A 99 16.37 -13.71 -0.43
CA LYS A 99 15.26 -14.67 -0.56
C LYS A 99 15.68 -15.90 -1.35
N LEU A 100 15.04 -17.03 -1.06
CA LEU A 100 15.11 -18.22 -1.90
C LEU A 100 14.22 -18.00 -3.12
N VAL A 101 14.77 -18.22 -4.31
CA VAL A 101 14.04 -18.16 -5.58
C VAL A 101 14.57 -19.25 -6.50
N ALA A 102 13.69 -19.78 -7.35
CA ALA A 102 14.03 -20.79 -8.33
C ALA A 102 14.67 -20.20 -9.60
N ASN A 103 14.28 -18.99 -9.99
CA ASN A 103 14.69 -18.35 -11.24
C ASN A 103 14.69 -16.81 -11.18
N LEU A 104 15.19 -16.19 -12.26
CA LEU A 104 15.26 -14.73 -12.41
C LEU A 104 13.88 -14.05 -12.34
N ASN A 105 12.86 -14.66 -12.93
CA ASN A 105 11.51 -14.08 -12.96
C ASN A 105 10.89 -14.01 -11.56
N GLU A 106 11.11 -15.02 -10.73
CA GLU A 106 10.72 -15.01 -9.33
C GLU A 106 11.50 -13.96 -8.52
N ALA A 107 12.82 -13.83 -8.75
CA ALA A 107 13.61 -12.76 -8.14
C ALA A 107 13.08 -11.37 -8.51
N LYS A 108 12.66 -11.17 -9.76
CA LYS A 108 12.06 -9.93 -10.25
C LYS A 108 10.74 -9.63 -9.54
N ARG A 109 9.84 -10.62 -9.43
CA ARG A 109 8.54 -10.47 -8.74
C ARG A 109 8.74 -10.09 -7.27
N LYS A 110 9.60 -10.82 -6.54
CA LYS A 110 9.87 -10.54 -5.12
C LYS A 110 10.54 -9.19 -4.88
N ALA A 111 11.46 -8.76 -5.74
CA ALA A 111 12.10 -7.45 -5.64
C ALA A 111 11.09 -6.30 -5.83
N LYS A 112 10.22 -6.42 -6.84
CA LYS A 112 9.16 -5.45 -7.14
C LYS A 112 8.11 -5.39 -6.03
N ALA A 113 7.65 -6.55 -5.53
CA ALA A 113 6.75 -6.64 -4.39
C ALA A 113 7.33 -6.03 -3.11
N ALA A 114 8.60 -6.32 -2.80
CA ALA A 114 9.27 -5.77 -1.63
C ALA A 114 9.44 -4.24 -1.71
N LEU A 115 9.76 -3.71 -2.90
CA LEU A 115 9.91 -2.27 -3.09
C LEU A 115 8.57 -1.55 -2.90
N ARG A 116 7.51 -2.07 -3.54
CA ARG A 116 6.14 -1.58 -3.39
C ARG A 116 5.67 -1.60 -1.93
N LEU A 117 5.94 -2.70 -1.22
CA LEU A 117 5.56 -2.87 0.19
C LEU A 117 6.18 -1.80 1.10
N LYS A 118 7.41 -1.38 0.82
CA LYS A 118 8.10 -0.33 1.59
C LYS A 118 7.61 1.06 1.25
N ASN A 119 7.39 1.37 -0.03
CA ASN A 119 7.01 2.71 -0.45
C ASN A 119 5.52 3.02 -0.28
N ARG A 120 4.63 2.01 -0.15
CA ARG A 120 3.15 2.22 -0.15
C ARG A 120 2.60 3.12 0.96
N TYR A 121 3.33 3.29 2.06
CA TYR A 121 2.92 4.16 3.18
C TYR A 121 3.71 5.46 3.24
N GLN A 122 4.47 5.77 2.18
CA GLN A 122 5.23 7.01 2.14
C GLN A 122 4.31 8.22 2.25
N ASN A 123 3.17 8.23 1.58
CA ASN A 123 2.20 9.33 1.64
C ASN A 123 0.89 8.82 2.23
N THR A 124 0.58 9.28 3.44
CA THR A 124 -0.64 8.93 4.17
C THR A 124 -1.37 10.18 4.60
N GLY A 125 -2.64 10.03 4.92
CA GLY A 125 -3.44 11.10 5.48
C GLY A 125 -4.60 10.56 6.31
N SER A 126 -5.22 11.44 7.06
CA SER A 126 -6.44 11.20 7.80
C SER A 126 -7.38 12.37 7.57
N LEU A 127 -8.65 12.10 7.26
CA LEU A 127 -9.69 13.11 7.06
C LEU A 127 -10.89 12.76 7.93
N VAL A 128 -11.57 13.79 8.43
CA VAL A 128 -12.88 13.65 9.07
C VAL A 128 -13.88 14.50 8.34
N LEU A 129 -15.00 13.88 8.02
CA LEU A 129 -16.06 14.41 7.17
C LEU A 129 -17.39 14.30 7.92
N VAL A 130 -18.34 15.15 7.54
CA VAL A 130 -19.74 14.91 7.85
C VAL A 130 -20.17 13.61 7.15
N GLY A 131 -20.85 12.74 7.90
CA GLY A 131 -20.83 11.31 7.64
C GLY A 131 -21.33 10.89 6.26
N ASP A 132 -20.56 9.98 5.64
CA ASP A 132 -20.85 9.33 4.36
C ASP A 132 -20.63 7.82 4.55
N THR A 133 -21.66 7.01 4.31
CA THR A 133 -21.65 5.54 4.47
C THR A 133 -20.94 4.81 3.33
N ARG A 134 -20.67 5.48 2.20
CA ARG A 134 -19.96 4.90 1.06
C ARG A 134 -18.45 4.83 1.29
N LEU A 135 -17.93 5.66 2.19
CA LEU A 135 -16.52 5.73 2.51
C LEU A 135 -16.11 4.56 3.41
N VAL A 136 -15.66 3.46 2.80
CA VAL A 136 -15.26 2.24 3.50
C VAL A 136 -13.84 1.81 3.12
N ALA A 137 -13.19 0.99 3.94
CA ALA A 137 -11.85 0.48 3.63
C ALA A 137 -11.84 -0.31 2.30
N GLY A 138 -10.85 0.00 1.45
CA GLY A 138 -10.67 -0.64 0.14
C GLY A 138 -11.27 0.10 -1.05
N VAL A 139 -12.01 1.19 -0.84
CA VAL A 139 -12.44 2.07 -1.94
C VAL A 139 -11.40 3.17 -2.19
N THR A 140 -11.40 3.71 -3.40
CA THR A 140 -10.55 4.83 -3.79
C THR A 140 -11.33 6.13 -3.78
N ILE A 141 -10.65 7.24 -3.50
CA ILE A 141 -11.19 8.61 -3.56
C ILE A 141 -10.16 9.52 -4.22
N ASN A 142 -10.63 10.63 -4.79
CA ASN A 142 -9.77 11.73 -5.20
C ASN A 142 -9.81 12.83 -4.15
N LEU A 143 -8.65 13.42 -3.88
CA LEU A 143 -8.50 14.61 -3.05
C LEU A 143 -8.04 15.76 -3.94
N ASP A 144 -8.76 16.87 -3.93
CA ASP A 144 -8.46 18.07 -4.70
C ASP A 144 -8.38 19.33 -3.80
N GLY A 145 -7.61 20.33 -4.22
CA GLY A 145 -7.36 21.54 -3.44
C GLY A 145 -6.35 21.38 -2.29
N PHE A 146 -5.67 20.23 -2.16
CA PHE A 146 -4.68 19.94 -1.11
C PHE A 146 -3.22 20.17 -1.55
N GLY A 147 -3.00 20.93 -2.63
CA GLY A 147 -1.66 21.22 -3.16
C GLY A 147 -0.91 19.94 -3.57
N SER A 148 0.31 19.74 -3.06
CA SER A 148 1.13 18.55 -3.36
C SER A 148 0.50 17.23 -2.90
N PHE A 149 -0.47 17.29 -1.98
CA PHE A 149 -1.22 16.14 -1.49
C PHE A 149 -2.46 15.81 -2.34
N SER A 150 -2.82 16.63 -3.32
CA SER A 150 -3.90 16.30 -4.26
C SER A 150 -3.56 15.04 -5.07
N GLY A 151 -4.58 14.24 -5.36
CA GLY A 151 -4.46 13.02 -6.16
C GLY A 151 -5.37 11.89 -5.69
N LYS A 152 -5.10 10.68 -6.20
CA LYS A 152 -5.88 9.47 -5.90
C LYS A 152 -5.37 8.78 -4.65
N TYR A 153 -6.28 8.43 -3.76
CA TYR A 153 -6.02 7.76 -2.50
C TYR A 153 -6.87 6.50 -2.36
N LEU A 154 -6.34 5.50 -1.64
CA LEU A 154 -7.07 4.33 -1.19
C LEU A 154 -7.38 4.49 0.30
N ILE A 155 -8.64 4.28 0.69
CA ILE A 155 -9.05 4.25 2.09
C ILE A 155 -8.53 2.97 2.73
N SER A 156 -7.64 3.10 3.72
CA SER A 156 -7.10 1.98 4.49
C SER A 156 -7.99 1.62 5.67
N LYS A 157 -8.66 2.62 6.25
CA LYS A 157 -9.58 2.46 7.38
C LYS A 157 -10.67 3.52 7.30
N ALA A 158 -11.89 3.13 7.67
CA ALA A 158 -13.00 4.05 7.88
C ALA A 158 -13.65 3.75 9.23
N VAL A 159 -14.00 4.80 9.97
CA VAL A 159 -14.71 4.73 11.26
C VAL A 159 -15.91 5.65 11.17
N HIS A 160 -17.09 5.05 11.31
CA HIS A 160 -18.39 5.72 11.29
C HIS A 160 -18.87 5.89 12.72
N SER A 161 -19.11 7.13 13.14
CA SER A 161 -19.49 7.46 14.51
C SER A 161 -20.75 8.32 14.50
N ILE A 162 -21.75 7.91 15.29
CA ILE A 162 -23.00 8.65 15.51
C ILE A 162 -22.99 9.16 16.95
N GLY A 163 -23.10 10.47 17.13
CA GLY A 163 -23.11 11.10 18.45
C GLY A 163 -24.02 12.32 18.50
N ALA A 164 -23.96 13.07 19.60
CA ALA A 164 -24.79 14.27 19.81
C ALA A 164 -24.55 15.37 18.76
N SER A 165 -23.35 15.41 18.16
CA SER A 165 -22.97 16.34 17.08
C SER A 165 -23.30 15.83 15.68
N GLY A 166 -24.08 14.73 15.55
CA GLY A 166 -24.47 14.12 14.28
C GLY A 166 -23.60 12.93 13.88
N TYR A 167 -23.65 12.62 12.58
CA TYR A 167 -22.93 11.50 11.98
C TYR A 167 -21.60 11.99 11.39
N THR A 168 -20.50 11.34 11.76
CA THR A 168 -19.15 11.64 11.25
C THR A 168 -18.47 10.40 10.71
N THR A 169 -17.68 10.58 9.65
CA THR A 169 -16.83 9.52 9.09
C THR A 169 -15.37 9.96 9.18
N SER A 170 -14.55 9.19 9.90
CA SER A 170 -13.10 9.35 9.94
C SER A 170 -12.46 8.33 9.01
N ILE A 171 -11.68 8.79 8.04
CA ILE A 171 -10.98 7.94 7.09
C ILE A 171 -9.47 8.10 7.22
N ASP A 172 -8.76 6.97 7.22
CA ASP A 172 -7.32 6.95 7.00
C ASP A 172 -7.07 6.53 5.56
N VAL A 173 -6.16 7.24 4.90
CA VAL A 173 -5.89 7.12 3.47
C VAL A 173 -4.42 6.95 3.20
N ARG A 174 -4.09 6.23 2.13
CA ARG A 174 -2.73 6.20 1.56
C ARG A 174 -2.80 6.55 0.08
N ARG A 175 -1.77 7.24 -0.41
CA ARG A 175 -1.71 7.61 -1.83
C ARG A 175 -1.60 6.34 -2.69
N VAL A 176 -2.32 6.33 -3.80
CA VAL A 176 -2.18 5.25 -4.79
C VAL A 176 -0.82 5.39 -5.46
N ILE A 177 -0.07 4.30 -5.51
CA ILE A 177 1.27 4.25 -6.10
C ILE A 177 1.22 3.52 -7.44
N ASN A 178 1.54 4.24 -8.51
CA ASN A 178 1.60 3.71 -9.88
C ASN A 178 3.05 3.30 -10.21
N GLY A 179 3.26 2.24 -11.00
CA GLY A 179 4.59 1.90 -11.53
C GLY A 179 5.26 0.64 -10.99
N TYR A 180 4.57 -0.13 -10.13
CA TYR A 180 5.07 -1.37 -9.55
C TYR A 180 4.44 -2.62 -10.12
#